data_AF-A0A5N5FRJ3-F1
#
_entry.id   AF-A0A5N5FRJ3-F1
#
_cell.length_a   1.000
_cell.length_b   1.000
_cell.length_c   1.000
_cell.angle_alpha   90.00
_cell.angle_beta   90.00
_cell.angle_gamma   90.00
#
_symmetry.space_group_name_H-M   'P 1'
#
loop_
_entity.id
_entity.type
_entity.pdbx_description
1 polymer ?
#
loop_
_entity_poly.entity_id
_entity_poly.type
_entity_poly.pdbx_seq_one_letter_code
_entity_poly.pdbx_strand_id
1 'polypeptide(L)'
;MVSSSMNMSAGDGRENDDDLYTTALRFLLLRQQGFKVSCDMFDKFKEVDGKFEESLGTDAVGLLTLFETTHVRVHGEDLLDEALTFTTTHLESSIEAHRLSPLEARSYLSIYEERGHSVNQTLLTFAKLDFNLLQQVH
;
A
#
# COMPACT_ATOMS: atom_id res chain seq x y z
N MET A 1 36.63 14.95 6.22
CA MET A 1 35.91 13.67 6.42
C MET A 1 35.21 13.37 5.12
N VAL A 2 35.68 12.37 4.38
CA VAL A 2 35.12 12.02 3.07
C VAL A 2 33.76 11.38 3.33
N SER A 3 32.69 12.04 2.90
CA SER A 3 31.37 11.45 2.83
C SER A 3 31.47 10.22 1.92
N SER A 4 31.39 9.02 2.50
CA SER A 4 31.25 7.79 1.73
C SER A 4 29.89 7.83 1.04
N SER A 5 29.87 8.34 -0.19
CA SER A 5 28.81 8.06 -1.14
C SER A 5 28.84 6.55 -1.40
N MET A 6 27.95 5.80 -0.74
CA MET A 6 27.61 4.45 -1.18
C MET A 6 26.87 4.59 -2.51
N ASN A 7 27.65 4.65 -3.59
CA ASN A 7 27.16 4.43 -4.93
C ASN A 7 26.93 2.92 -5.07
N MET A 8 25.74 2.43 -4.71
CA MET A 8 25.32 1.09 -5.09
C MET A 8 24.86 1.10 -6.55
N SER A 9 25.81 1.33 -7.44
CA SER A 9 25.76 0.81 -8.80
C SER A 9 26.68 -0.41 -8.81
N ALA A 10 26.09 -1.55 -8.48
CA ALA A 10 26.63 -2.85 -8.82
C ALA A 10 25.41 -3.73 -9.06
N GLY A 11 25.15 -4.00 -10.35
CA GLY A 11 24.29 -5.10 -10.73
C GLY A 11 24.86 -6.38 -10.12
N ASP A 12 24.23 -6.83 -9.04
CA ASP A 12 24.17 -8.25 -8.76
C ASP A 12 22.93 -8.73 -9.50
N GLY A 13 23.13 -9.46 -10.59
CA GLY A 13 22.08 -10.03 -11.45
C GLY A 13 21.31 -11.15 -10.74
N ARG A 14 20.87 -10.91 -9.52
CA ARG A 14 19.71 -11.56 -8.94
C ARG A 14 18.57 -10.60 -9.24
N GLU A 15 17.79 -10.89 -10.27
CA GLU A 15 16.41 -10.40 -10.30
C GLU A 15 15.84 -10.73 -8.92
N ASN A 16 15.74 -9.69 -8.10
CA ASN A 16 15.32 -9.82 -6.74
C ASN A 16 13.83 -10.14 -6.85
N ASP A 17 13.49 -11.43 -6.80
CA ASP A 17 12.15 -12.04 -6.85
C ASP A 17 11.24 -11.57 -5.70
N ASP A 18 11.65 -10.52 -4.99
CA ASP A 18 10.83 -9.77 -4.06
C ASP A 18 9.53 -9.33 -4.74
N ASP A 19 8.42 -9.62 -4.09
CA ASP A 19 7.11 -9.10 -4.46
C ASP A 19 7.03 -7.56 -4.31
N LEU A 20 5.88 -7.02 -4.72
CA LEU A 20 5.60 -5.58 -4.67
C LEU A 20 5.74 -5.04 -3.26
N TYR A 21 5.14 -5.70 -2.28
CA TYR A 21 5.21 -5.35 -0.87
C TYR A 21 6.66 -5.22 -0.39
N THR A 22 7.47 -6.25 -0.61
CA THR A 22 8.85 -6.32 -0.12
C THR A 22 9.71 -5.27 -0.79
N THR A 23 9.54 -5.06 -2.10
CA THR A 23 10.28 -4.05 -2.86
C THR A 23 9.91 -2.63 -2.39
N ALA A 24 8.62 -2.33 -2.28
CA ALA A 24 8.11 -1.03 -1.84
C ALA A 24 8.52 -0.70 -0.40
N LEU A 25 8.36 -1.65 0.52
CA LEU A 25 8.72 -1.45 1.93
C LEU A 25 10.22 -1.18 2.10
N ARG A 26 11.08 -1.95 1.42
CA ARG A 26 12.53 -1.74 1.48
C ARG A 26 12.90 -0.35 0.96
N PHE A 27 12.33 0.05 -0.18
CA PHE A 27 12.54 1.38 -0.74
C PHE A 27 12.12 2.49 0.23
N LEU A 28 10.93 2.39 0.80
CA LEU A 28 10.37 3.35 1.75
C LEU A 28 11.29 3.52 2.97
N LEU A 29 11.65 2.41 3.61
CA LEU A 29 12.49 2.42 4.81
C LEU A 29 13.87 3.03 4.53
N LEU A 30 14.50 2.66 3.42
CA LEU A 30 15.82 3.19 3.06
C LEU A 30 15.77 4.70 2.80
N ARG A 31 14.77 5.19 2.07
CA ARG A 31 14.62 6.64 1.83
C ARG A 31 14.30 7.43 3.08
N GLN A 32 13.47 6.90 3.97
CA GLN A 32 13.19 7.52 5.27
C GLN A 32 14.45 7.69 6.12
N GLN A 33 15.42 6.77 6.00
CA GLN A 33 16.72 6.88 6.66
C GLN A 33 17.73 7.76 5.89
N GLY A 34 17.32 8.41 4.80
CA GLY A 34 18.16 9.32 4.02
C GLY A 34 19.05 8.62 2.98
N PHE A 35 18.86 7.32 2.73
CA PHE A 35 19.58 6.65 1.65
C PHE A 35 18.98 7.02 0.29
N LYS A 36 19.86 7.27 -0.68
CA LYS A 36 19.44 7.48 -2.07
C LYS A 36 19.24 6.12 -2.75
N VAL A 37 17.98 5.79 -3.04
CA VAL A 37 17.57 4.54 -3.69
C VAL A 37 16.81 4.89 -4.97
N SER A 38 17.15 4.27 -6.11
CA SER A 38 16.47 4.57 -7.39
C SER A 38 15.06 3.99 -7.44
N CYS A 39 14.11 4.71 -8.05
CA CYS A 39 12.76 4.22 -8.29
C CYS A 39 12.69 3.19 -9.43
N ASP A 40 13.72 3.07 -10.27
CA ASP A 40 13.78 2.11 -11.39
C ASP A 40 13.65 0.65 -10.95
N MET A 41 13.83 0.34 -9.66
CA MET A 41 13.55 -1.01 -9.14
C MET A 41 12.09 -1.46 -9.29
N PHE A 42 11.18 -0.51 -9.52
CA PHE A 42 9.78 -0.79 -9.77
C PHE A 42 9.47 -1.11 -11.24
N ASP A 43 10.44 -0.97 -12.15
CA ASP A 43 10.24 -1.29 -13.58
C ASP A 43 9.91 -2.77 -13.81
N LYS A 44 10.33 -3.66 -12.90
CA LYS A 44 9.98 -5.09 -12.96
C LYS A 44 8.49 -5.37 -12.72
N PHE A 45 7.72 -4.39 -12.25
CA PHE A 45 6.28 -4.49 -12.03
C PHE A 45 5.48 -3.86 -13.17
N LYS A 46 6.14 -3.58 -14.29
CA LYS A 46 5.55 -2.97 -15.47
C LYS A 46 5.43 -3.96 -16.61
N GLU A 47 4.36 -3.81 -17.37
CA GLU A 47 4.12 -4.49 -18.63
C GLU A 47 5.04 -3.94 -19.74
N VAL A 48 5.03 -4.61 -20.89
CA VAL A 48 5.83 -4.23 -22.07
C VAL A 48 5.44 -2.84 -22.60
N ASP A 49 4.23 -2.37 -22.34
CA ASP A 49 3.78 -1.02 -22.71
C ASP A 49 4.27 0.09 -21.75
N GLY A 50 4.96 -0.31 -20.68
CA GLY A 50 5.56 0.58 -19.68
C GLY A 50 4.63 0.98 -18.54
N LYS A 51 3.41 0.43 -18.45
CA LYS A 51 2.48 0.65 -17.34
C LYS A 51 2.62 -0.41 -16.28
N PHE A 52 2.22 -0.09 -15.05
CA PHE A 52 2.10 -1.10 -13.99
C PHE A 52 1.18 -2.25 -14.38
N GLU A 53 1.59 -3.47 -14.07
CA GLU A 53 0.79 -4.68 -14.29
C GLU A 53 -0.55 -4.59 -13.57
N GLU A 54 -1.64 -4.76 -14.31
CA GLU A 54 -2.99 -4.65 -13.75
C GLU A 54 -3.28 -5.76 -12.72
N SER A 55 -2.55 -6.88 -12.78
CA SER A 55 -2.61 -7.99 -11.82
C SER A 55 -2.30 -7.55 -10.38
N LEU A 56 -1.45 -6.54 -10.22
CA LEU A 56 -1.07 -5.94 -8.94
C LEU A 56 -2.25 -5.26 -8.24
N GLY A 57 -3.28 -4.90 -9.01
CA GLY A 57 -4.55 -4.35 -8.53
C GLY A 57 -5.22 -5.20 -7.43
N THR A 58 -4.89 -6.50 -7.38
CA THR A 58 -5.47 -7.45 -6.43
C THR A 58 -4.66 -7.62 -5.13
N ASP A 59 -3.41 -7.17 -5.09
CA ASP A 59 -2.56 -7.21 -3.89
C ASP A 59 -2.77 -5.94 -3.06
N ALA A 60 -3.80 -5.94 -2.22
CA ALA A 60 -4.14 -4.78 -1.39
C ALA A 60 -2.97 -4.33 -0.49
N VAL A 61 -2.15 -5.25 0.02
CA VAL A 61 -1.04 -4.92 0.91
C VAL A 61 0.12 -4.31 0.12
N GLY A 62 0.46 -4.89 -1.03
CA GLY A 62 1.45 -4.34 -1.95
C GLY A 62 1.04 -2.96 -2.47
N LEU A 63 -0.22 -2.77 -2.87
CA LEU A 63 -0.77 -1.49 -3.32
C LEU A 63 -0.69 -0.40 -2.24
N LEU A 64 -1.13 -0.70 -1.01
CA LEU A 64 -1.05 0.25 0.10
C LEU A 64 0.40 0.66 0.40
N THR A 65 1.31 -0.31 0.38
CA THR A 65 2.73 -0.04 0.64
C THR A 65 3.36 0.78 -0.49
N LEU A 66 3.00 0.52 -1.74
CA LEU A 66 3.43 1.31 -2.90
C LEU A 66 2.82 2.73 -2.85
N PHE A 67 1.56 2.87 -2.44
CA PHE A 67 0.92 4.17 -2.24
C PHE A 67 1.68 5.01 -1.20
N GLU A 68 2.01 4.44 -0.04
CA GLU A 68 2.85 5.10 0.99
C GLU A 68 4.23 5.47 0.43
N THR A 69 4.81 4.58 -0.37
CA THR A 69 6.11 4.80 -1.03
C THR A 69 6.11 6.02 -1.95
N THR A 70 5.00 6.30 -2.64
CA THR A 70 4.92 7.46 -3.54
C THR A 70 4.98 8.81 -2.80
N HIS A 71 4.78 8.82 -1.48
CA HIS A 71 4.87 10.03 -0.65
C HIS A 71 6.31 10.38 -0.24
N VAL A 72 7.28 9.48 -0.46
CA VAL A 72 8.73 9.77 -0.29
C VAL A 72 9.44 10.06 -1.62
N ARG A 73 8.66 10.37 -2.68
CA ARG A 73 9.19 10.75 -3.98
C ARG A 73 9.93 12.08 -3.94
N VAL A 74 10.95 12.22 -4.78
CA VAL A 74 11.68 13.48 -5.00
C VAL A 74 11.42 13.99 -6.43
N HIS A 75 11.87 15.22 -6.72
CA HIS A 75 11.65 15.82 -8.04
C HIS A 75 12.30 15.01 -9.17
N GLY A 76 11.53 14.82 -10.26
CA GLY A 76 11.99 14.13 -11.46
C GLY A 76 11.76 12.61 -11.46
N GLU A 77 10.92 12.11 -10.55
CA GLU A 77 10.60 10.68 -10.44
C GLU A 77 9.21 10.39 -10.99
N ASP A 78 9.06 10.56 -12.30
CA ASP A 78 7.79 10.37 -13.02
C ASP A 78 7.20 8.95 -12.78
N LEU A 79 8.07 7.96 -12.56
CA LEU A 79 7.67 6.60 -12.17
C LEU A 79 6.84 6.58 -10.89
N LEU A 80 7.19 7.38 -9.88
CA LEU A 80 6.46 7.43 -8.61
C LEU A 80 5.19 8.29 -8.71
N ASP A 81 5.14 9.26 -9.62
CA ASP A 81 3.90 9.97 -9.96
C ASP A 81 2.91 9.03 -10.68
N GLU A 82 3.40 8.17 -11.57
CA GLU A 82 2.61 7.11 -12.20
C GLU A 82 2.13 6.09 -11.17
N ALA A 83 3.02 5.62 -10.28
CA ALA A 83 2.67 4.69 -9.21
C ALA A 83 1.60 5.27 -8.27
N LEU A 84 1.64 6.58 -8.00
CA LEU A 84 0.62 7.25 -7.20
C LEU A 84 -0.74 7.20 -7.90
N THR A 85 -0.77 7.47 -9.21
CA THR A 85 -1.99 7.42 -10.02
C THR A 85 -2.57 6.01 -10.04
N PHE A 86 -1.71 5.01 -10.30
CA PHE A 86 -2.09 3.59 -10.33
C PHE A 86 -2.68 3.14 -8.99
N THR A 87 -1.94 3.34 -7.90
CA THR A 87 -2.38 2.89 -6.56
C THR A 87 -3.64 3.61 -6.10
N THR A 88 -3.76 4.92 -6.32
CA THR A 88 -4.97 5.67 -5.97
C THR A 88 -6.20 5.12 -6.69
N THR A 89 -6.09 4.89 -8.00
CA THR A 89 -7.20 4.36 -8.82
C THR A 89 -7.66 2.99 -8.33
N HIS A 90 -6.71 2.09 -8.07
CA HIS A 90 -7.01 0.72 -7.62
C HIS A 90 -7.54 0.66 -6.18
N LEU A 91 -7.02 1.50 -5.28
CA LEU A 91 -7.50 1.59 -3.91
C LEU A 91 -8.90 2.20 -3.84
N GLU A 92 -9.19 3.26 -4.61
CA GLU A 92 -10.53 3.85 -4.70
C GLU A 92 -11.54 2.83 -5.28
N SER A 93 -11.17 2.15 -6.36
CA SER A 93 -11.99 1.07 -6.94
C SER A 93 -12.26 -0.05 -5.93
N SER A 94 -11.24 -0.45 -5.16
CA SER A 94 -11.38 -1.46 -4.11
C SER A 94 -12.29 -1.01 -2.99
N ILE A 95 -12.21 0.26 -2.58
CA ILE A 95 -13.12 0.84 -1.59
C ILE A 95 -14.55 0.77 -2.11
N GLU A 96 -14.80 1.25 -3.34
CA GLU A 96 -16.13 1.24 -3.96
C GLU A 96 -16.71 -0.18 -4.11
N ALA A 97 -15.90 -1.14 -4.54
CA ALA A 97 -16.31 -2.54 -4.69
C ALA A 97 -16.64 -3.23 -3.35
N HIS A 98 -15.95 -2.83 -2.28
CA HIS A 98 -16.12 -3.40 -0.93
C HIS A 98 -16.90 -2.48 0.01
N ARG A 99 -17.65 -1.50 -0.53
CA ARG A 99 -18.57 -0.70 0.29
C ARG A 99 -19.64 -1.59 0.87
N LEU A 100 -19.50 -1.91 2.14
CA LEU A 100 -20.52 -2.63 2.87
C LEU A 100 -21.74 -1.74 3.02
N SER A 101 -22.92 -2.30 2.72
CA SER A 101 -24.16 -1.69 3.18
C SER A 101 -24.20 -1.66 4.72
N PRO A 102 -24.96 -0.74 5.33
CA PRO A 102 -25.10 -0.72 6.78
C PRO A 102 -25.56 -2.05 7.38
N LEU A 103 -26.36 -2.83 6.64
CA LEU A 103 -26.81 -4.16 7.06
C LEU A 103 -25.67 -5.18 7.05
N GLU A 104 -24.82 -5.17 6.03
CA GLU A 104 -23.66 -6.05 5.94
C GLU A 104 -22.61 -5.70 7.01
N ALA A 105 -22.29 -4.42 7.18
CA ALA A 105 -21.38 -3.97 8.24
C ALA A 105 -21.87 -4.40 9.63
N ARG A 106 -23.18 -4.27 9.90
CA ARG A 106 -23.79 -4.74 11.14
C ARG A 106 -23.71 -6.25 11.31
N SER A 107 -23.91 -7.02 10.24
CA SER A 107 -23.75 -8.48 10.25
C SER A 107 -22.31 -8.88 10.60
N TYR A 108 -21.32 -8.26 9.97
CA TYR A 108 -19.90 -8.49 10.27
C TYR A 108 -19.54 -8.14 11.71
N LEU A 109 -20.06 -7.04 12.26
CA LEU A 109 -19.86 -6.68 13.67
C LEU A 109 -20.42 -7.75 14.61
N SER A 110 -21.60 -8.30 14.33
CA SER A 110 -22.20 -9.40 15.13
C SER A 110 -21.33 -10.65 15.09
N ILE A 111 -20.90 -11.08 13.89
CA ILE A 111 -20.04 -12.25 13.72
C ILE A 111 -18.68 -12.06 14.42
N TYR A 112 -18.11 -10.85 14.33
CA TYR A 112 -16.85 -10.54 14.97
C TYR A 112 -16.98 -10.53 16.50
N GLU A 113 -18.09 -10.02 17.05
CA GLU A 113 -18.40 -10.06 18.49
C GLU A 113 -18.60 -11.49 19.01
N GLU A 114 -19.26 -12.35 18.24
CA GLU A 114 -19.52 -13.76 18.58
C GLU A 114 -18.25 -14.62 18.65
N ARG A 115 -17.14 -14.23 18.01
CA ARG A 115 -15.86 -14.95 18.05
C ARG A 115 -15.15 -14.90 19.40
N GLY A 116 -15.59 -14.06 20.34
CA GLY A 116 -15.19 -14.10 21.75
C GLY A 116 -13.69 -13.91 22.00
N HIS A 117 -12.98 -15.00 22.34
CA HIS A 117 -11.67 -14.97 23.00
C HIS A 117 -10.49 -14.37 22.21
N SER A 118 -10.61 -14.19 20.89
CA SER A 118 -9.56 -13.57 20.05
C SER A 118 -9.91 -12.15 19.59
N VAL A 119 -11.03 -11.60 20.06
CA VAL A 119 -11.54 -10.30 19.62
C VAL A 119 -10.79 -9.19 20.31
N ASN A 120 -10.20 -8.30 19.51
CA ASN A 120 -9.66 -7.04 20.04
C ASN A 120 -10.84 -6.12 20.42
N GLN A 121 -11.12 -6.05 21.73
CA GLN A 121 -12.24 -5.27 22.26
C GLN A 121 -12.15 -3.78 21.95
N THR A 122 -10.94 -3.23 21.84
CA THR A 122 -10.73 -1.83 21.45
C THR A 122 -11.20 -1.60 20.01
N LEU A 123 -10.81 -2.48 19.08
CA LEU A 123 -11.23 -2.39 17.68
C LEU A 123 -12.74 -2.60 17.51
N LEU A 124 -13.32 -3.57 18.22
CA LEU A 124 -14.77 -3.80 18.20
C LEU A 124 -15.55 -2.59 18.72
N THR A 125 -15.10 -2.00 19.84
CA THR A 125 -15.74 -0.81 20.42
C THR A 125 -15.65 0.38 19.46
N PHE A 126 -14.48 0.60 18.88
CA PHE A 126 -14.27 1.66 17.89
C PHE A 126 -15.21 1.50 16.68
N ALA A 127 -15.27 0.31 16.08
CA ALA A 127 -16.10 0.05 14.92
C ALA A 127 -17.62 0.21 15.22
N LYS A 128 -18.07 -0.18 16.42
CA LYS A 128 -19.45 0.06 16.88
C LYS A 128 -19.78 1.55 17.03
N LEU A 129 -18.86 2.34 17.58
CA LEU A 129 -19.05 3.78 17.74
C LEU A 129 -19.11 4.50 16.39
N ASP A 130 -18.21 4.16 15.46
CA ASP A 130 -18.18 4.71 14.12
C ASP A 130 -19.46 4.40 13.34
N PHE A 131 -19.92 3.14 13.39
CA PHE A 131 -21.19 2.72 12.80
C PHE A 131 -22.38 3.52 13.36
N ASN A 132 -22.43 3.70 14.69
CA ASN A 132 -23.50 4.48 15.34
C ASN A 132 -23.47 5.96 14.93
N LEU A 133 -22.29 6.55 14.78
CA LEU A 133 -22.13 7.94 14.34
C LEU A 133 -22.63 8.10 12.90
N LEU A 134 -22.26 7.20 11.99
CA LEU A 134 -22.69 7.21 10.60
C LEU A 134 -24.22 7.05 10.47
N GLN A 135 -24.85 6.26 11.35
CA GLN A 135 -26.32 6.13 11.38
C GLN A 135 -27.04 7.39 11.90
N GLN A 136 -26.41 8.22 12.73
CA GLN A 136 -27.02 9.45 13.26
C GLN A 136 -27.01 10.62 12.28
N VAL A 137 -26.18 10.56 11.24
CA VAL A 137 -26.08 11.60 10.19
C VAL A 137 -27.15 11.43 9.10
N HIS A 138 -27.89 10.32 9.11
CA HIS A 138 -29.02 10.02 8.22
C HIS A 138 -30.36 10.09 8.94
#